data_AF-A0A9Q6RUJ2-F1
#
_entry.id   AF-A0A9Q6RUJ2-F1
#
_cell.length_a   1.000
_cell.length_b   1.000
_cell.length_c   1.000
_cell.angle_alpha   90.00
_cell.angle_beta   90.00
_cell.angle_gamma   90.00
#
_symmetry.space_group_name_H-M   'P 1'
#
loop_
_entity.id
_entity.type
_entity.pdbx_description
1 polymer ?
#
loop_
_entity_poly.entity_id
_entity_poly.type
_entity_poly.pdbx_seq_one_letter_code
_entity_poly.pdbx_strand_id
1 'polypeptide(L)'
;MMKNKQDLSRRDFIRNSVMAGGAVLLSGVLPSHAQTPIFSAAENSDSPEADELLRGVSDIHLHAAPDSKARLGNELEFARAARDAGYKSMLFKSNDFSCHDRAYLIRQELQGFEVFGSLCMNRVHGDKVNVFAAEKAVTTTGNLCRCIWMPTQDAVYQNIRYHGKKEGVPVVDDNGRVLSEVVRVMEICAEANIIFATGHSSPEESITLARKAREVGVRKCVVTHANSGIWKMTHDQIKRCIDLGAWMEYSYITNLWGPGNGTARFRADE
;
A
#
# COMPACT_ATOMS: atom_id res chain seq x y z
N MET A 1 -54.35 25.39 13.30
CA MET A 1 -53.46 24.31 13.78
C MET A 1 -53.05 23.49 12.55
N MET A 2 -51.91 23.82 11.94
CA MET A 2 -51.42 23.18 10.71
C MET A 2 -50.71 21.86 11.08
N LYS A 3 -51.10 20.76 10.43
CA LYS A 3 -50.46 19.44 10.60
C LYS A 3 -49.10 19.44 9.86
N ASN A 4 -48.03 19.14 10.60
CA ASN A 4 -46.68 18.97 10.05
C ASN A 4 -46.60 17.73 9.14
N LYS A 5 -45.95 17.91 7.99
CA LYS A 5 -45.50 16.83 7.09
C LYS A 5 -44.40 16.04 7.79
N GLN A 6 -44.50 14.71 7.79
CA GLN A 6 -43.44 13.81 8.24
C GLN A 6 -42.28 13.86 7.24
N ASP A 7 -41.09 14.21 7.73
CA ASP A 7 -39.83 14.16 7.00
C ASP A 7 -39.40 12.68 6.88
N LEU A 8 -39.44 12.14 5.67
CA LEU A 8 -38.95 10.79 5.38
C LEU A 8 -37.42 10.82 5.34
N SER A 9 -36.76 10.02 6.17
CA SER A 9 -35.30 9.98 6.22
C SER A 9 -34.73 9.33 4.95
N ARG A 10 -33.52 9.75 4.51
CA ARG A 10 -32.82 9.17 3.34
C ARG A 10 -32.68 7.63 3.41
N ARG A 11 -32.64 7.06 4.61
CA ARG A 11 -32.59 5.61 4.84
C ARG A 11 -33.91 4.92 4.49
N ASP A 12 -35.05 5.56 4.75
CA ASP A 12 -36.37 5.01 4.44
C ASP A 12 -36.65 5.04 2.94
N PHE A 13 -36.15 6.07 2.24
CA PHE A 13 -36.24 6.15 0.78
C PHE A 13 -35.49 5.01 0.09
N ILE A 14 -34.23 4.73 0.49
CA ILE A 14 -33.43 3.64 -0.10
C ILE A 14 -34.07 2.29 0.16
N ARG A 15 -34.54 2.04 1.38
CA ARG A 15 -35.20 0.77 1.73
C ARG A 15 -36.47 0.53 0.92
N ASN A 16 -37.27 1.58 0.67
CA ASN A 16 -38.48 1.46 -0.16
C ASN A 16 -38.18 1.37 -1.66
N SER A 17 -37.05 1.93 -2.12
CA SER A 17 -36.64 1.87 -3.53
C SER A 17 -36.20 0.45 -3.95
N VAL A 18 -35.57 -0.31 -3.04
CA VAL A 18 -35.14 -1.69 -3.28
C VAL A 18 -36.33 -2.65 -3.42
N MET A 19 -37.45 -2.37 -2.76
CA MET A 19 -38.68 -3.18 -2.87
C MET A 19 -39.46 -2.92 -4.16
N ALA A 20 -39.27 -1.76 -4.81
CA ALA A 20 -39.96 -1.41 -6.06
C ALA A 20 -39.19 -1.82 -7.33
N GLY A 21 -37.87 -2.08 -7.24
CA GLY A 21 -37.01 -2.41 -8.38
C GLY A 21 -36.94 -3.90 -8.76
N GLY A 22 -37.61 -4.78 -8.03
CA GLY A 22 -37.47 -6.24 -8.14
C GLY A 22 -38.23 -6.92 -9.29
N ALA A 23 -38.75 -6.21 -10.28
CA ALA A 23 -39.62 -6.79 -11.31
C ALA A 23 -39.45 -6.22 -12.72
N VAL A 24 -38.22 -6.19 -13.25
CA VAL A 24 -38.00 -6.10 -14.71
C VAL A 24 -36.95 -7.12 -15.13
N LEU A 25 -37.42 -8.34 -15.36
CA LEU A 25 -36.76 -9.34 -16.21
C LEU A 25 -37.64 -9.54 -17.45
N LEU A 26 -36.97 -9.75 -18.59
CA LEU A 26 -37.45 -10.24 -19.90
C LEU A 26 -37.94 -9.18 -20.90
N SER A 27 -37.03 -8.76 -21.81
CA SER A 27 -37.23 -8.81 -23.27
C SER A 27 -36.11 -8.08 -24.01
N GLY A 28 -35.45 -8.73 -24.98
CA GLY A 28 -34.53 -8.04 -25.88
C GLY A 28 -33.64 -8.95 -26.74
N VAL A 29 -34.25 -9.68 -27.67
CA VAL A 29 -33.59 -10.31 -28.82
C VAL A 29 -33.10 -9.20 -29.78
N LEU A 30 -31.89 -9.27 -30.33
CA LEU A 30 -31.45 -8.63 -31.60
C LEU A 30 -30.04 -9.17 -32.02
N PRO A 31 -29.60 -9.03 -33.29
CA PRO A 31 -29.22 -10.17 -34.14
C PRO A 31 -27.73 -10.29 -34.51
N SER A 32 -27.43 -11.44 -35.12
CA SER A 32 -26.20 -11.86 -35.79
C SER A 32 -25.78 -10.93 -36.95
N HIS A 33 -24.56 -10.39 -36.89
CA HIS A 33 -23.49 -10.53 -37.90
C HIS A 33 -22.43 -9.44 -37.76
N ALA A 34 -21.25 -9.82 -37.26
CA ALA A 34 -19.96 -9.30 -37.73
C ALA A 34 -18.88 -10.34 -37.33
N GLN A 35 -18.52 -11.21 -38.28
CA GLN A 35 -17.33 -12.05 -38.20
C GLN A 35 -16.24 -11.41 -39.06
N THR A 36 -15.05 -11.18 -38.50
CA THR A 36 -13.75 -11.69 -39.01
C THR A 36 -12.62 -11.34 -38.03
N PRO A 37 -11.48 -12.09 -38.01
CA PRO A 37 -11.15 -12.90 -36.83
C PRO A 37 -9.69 -12.73 -36.33
N ILE A 38 -9.28 -13.68 -35.49
CA ILE A 38 -7.90 -14.13 -35.17
C ILE A 38 -7.28 -13.52 -33.91
N PHE A 39 -7.67 -14.08 -32.76
CA PHE A 39 -6.67 -14.70 -31.91
C PHE A 39 -7.06 -16.16 -31.78
N SER A 40 -6.31 -17.04 -32.45
CA SER A 40 -6.26 -18.45 -32.05
C SER A 40 -5.75 -18.42 -30.61
N ALA A 41 -6.64 -18.73 -29.67
CA ALA A 41 -6.21 -19.25 -28.39
C ALA A 41 -5.44 -20.52 -28.73
N ALA A 42 -4.12 -20.44 -28.69
CA ALA A 42 -3.34 -21.65 -28.52
C ALA A 42 -3.86 -22.28 -27.23
N GLU A 43 -4.48 -23.44 -27.34
CA GLU A 43 -4.71 -24.35 -26.23
C GLU A 43 -3.33 -24.81 -25.73
N ASN A 44 -2.64 -23.94 -24.99
CA ASN A 44 -1.65 -24.40 -24.03
C ASN A 44 -2.43 -24.72 -22.77
N SER A 45 -2.56 -26.02 -22.50
CA SER A 45 -3.05 -26.58 -21.25
C SER A 45 -2.06 -26.39 -20.10
N ASP A 46 -1.44 -25.22 -19.99
CA ASP A 46 -0.70 -24.81 -18.82
C ASP A 46 -1.66 -24.03 -17.94
N SER A 47 -2.46 -24.72 -17.13
CA SER A 47 -2.85 -24.11 -15.87
C SER A 47 -1.54 -23.66 -15.22
N PRO A 48 -1.36 -22.39 -14.82
CA PRO A 48 -0.13 -22.00 -14.15
C PRO A 48 -0.05 -22.83 -12.87
N GLU A 49 0.75 -23.89 -12.90
CA GLU A 49 1.08 -24.64 -11.71
C GLU A 49 1.76 -23.64 -10.79
N ALA A 50 1.23 -23.51 -9.58
CA ALA A 50 1.74 -22.59 -8.58
C ALA A 50 3.27 -22.77 -8.47
N ASP A 51 4.02 -21.69 -8.64
CA ASP A 51 5.47 -21.73 -8.58
C ASP A 51 5.89 -22.10 -7.15
N GLU A 52 6.58 -23.23 -7.01
CA GLU A 52 7.09 -23.74 -5.72
C GLU A 52 7.93 -22.68 -4.98
N LEU A 53 8.64 -21.79 -5.70
CA LEU A 53 9.45 -20.71 -5.11
C LEU A 53 8.59 -19.60 -4.49
N LEU A 54 7.37 -19.41 -4.98
CA LEU A 54 6.45 -18.36 -4.53
C LEU A 54 5.54 -18.85 -3.40
N ARG A 55 5.50 -20.16 -3.16
CA ARG A 55 4.76 -20.76 -2.05
C ARG A 55 5.21 -20.18 -0.71
N GLY A 56 4.28 -19.60 0.02
CA GLY A 56 4.57 -19.03 1.35
C GLY A 56 5.06 -17.58 1.33
N VAL A 57 5.33 -16.99 0.16
CA VAL A 57 5.81 -15.62 0.02
C VAL A 57 4.70 -14.61 0.31
N SER A 58 5.05 -13.57 1.07
CA SER A 58 4.19 -12.40 1.28
C SER A 58 4.83 -11.19 0.61
N ASP A 59 4.19 -10.61 -0.42
CA ASP A 59 4.62 -9.32 -0.95
C ASP A 59 4.07 -8.20 -0.06
N ILE A 60 4.97 -7.37 0.46
CA ILE A 60 4.63 -6.32 1.42
C ILE A 60 4.73 -4.89 0.88
N HIS A 61 5.09 -4.71 -0.38
CA HIS A 61 5.34 -3.38 -0.93
C HIS A 61 5.06 -3.33 -2.43
N LEU A 62 3.77 -3.42 -2.79
CA LEU A 62 3.31 -3.24 -4.17
C LEU A 62 2.41 -2.01 -4.30
N HIS A 63 2.66 -1.23 -5.35
CA HIS A 63 1.84 -0.10 -5.75
C HIS A 63 0.96 -0.45 -6.95
N ALA A 64 -0.36 -0.29 -6.83
CA ALA A 64 -1.34 -0.69 -7.84
C ALA A 64 -2.51 0.31 -7.94
N ALA A 65 -3.25 0.25 -9.04
CA ALA A 65 -4.42 1.12 -9.24
C ALA A 65 -5.59 0.68 -8.34
N PRO A 66 -6.47 1.61 -7.90
CA PRO A 66 -6.47 3.05 -8.20
C PRO A 66 -5.38 3.83 -7.45
N ASP A 67 -4.78 4.81 -8.13
CA ASP A 67 -3.74 5.66 -7.53
C ASP A 67 -3.63 7.02 -8.27
N SER A 68 -2.91 7.98 -7.68
CA SER A 68 -2.63 9.28 -8.31
C SER A 68 -1.63 9.20 -9.47
N LYS A 69 -0.90 8.09 -9.57
CA LYS A 69 0.07 7.79 -10.62
C LYS A 69 -0.42 6.61 -11.43
N ALA A 70 -0.11 6.60 -12.73
CA ALA A 70 -0.36 5.44 -13.58
C ALA A 70 0.36 4.20 -13.00
N ARG A 71 -0.36 3.08 -12.92
CA ARG A 71 0.12 1.79 -12.40
C ARG A 71 0.00 0.72 -13.48
N LEU A 72 0.80 -0.34 -13.35
CA LEU A 72 0.84 -1.45 -14.32
C LEU A 72 -0.43 -2.29 -14.35
N GLY A 73 -1.18 -2.30 -13.24
CA GLY A 73 -2.42 -3.03 -13.07
C GLY A 73 -3.13 -2.57 -11.80
N ASN A 74 -4.30 -3.14 -11.53
CA ASN A 74 -5.06 -2.84 -10.31
C ASN A 74 -4.84 -3.87 -9.19
N GLU A 75 -5.21 -3.50 -7.97
CA GLU A 75 -5.01 -4.33 -6.78
C GLU A 75 -5.72 -5.70 -6.88
N LEU A 76 -6.89 -5.78 -7.53
CA LEU A 76 -7.63 -7.04 -7.68
C LEU A 76 -6.95 -7.98 -8.69
N GLU A 77 -6.48 -7.45 -9.82
CA GLU A 77 -5.71 -8.19 -10.83
C GLU A 77 -4.45 -8.79 -10.22
N PHE A 78 -3.66 -7.99 -9.50
CA PHE A 78 -2.44 -8.48 -8.86
C PHE A 78 -2.74 -9.48 -7.74
N ALA A 79 -3.82 -9.29 -6.98
CA ALA A 79 -4.19 -10.26 -5.95
C ALA A 79 -4.61 -11.61 -6.55
N ARG A 80 -5.33 -11.62 -7.68
CA ARG A 80 -5.66 -12.85 -8.42
C ARG A 80 -4.39 -13.54 -8.92
N ALA A 81 -3.51 -12.79 -9.59
CA ALA A 81 -2.26 -13.33 -10.11
C ALA A 81 -1.36 -13.90 -9.00
N ALA A 82 -1.24 -13.21 -7.86
CA ALA A 82 -0.46 -13.69 -6.73
C ALA A 82 -1.05 -14.96 -6.10
N ARG A 83 -2.38 -15.03 -5.95
CA ARG A 83 -3.07 -16.24 -5.48
C ARG A 83 -2.78 -17.42 -6.41
N ASP A 84 -2.98 -17.22 -7.71
CA ASP A 84 -2.84 -18.27 -8.71
C ASP A 84 -1.37 -18.73 -8.84
N ALA A 85 -0.41 -17.82 -8.62
CA ALA A 85 1.01 -18.13 -8.55
C ALA A 85 1.46 -18.80 -7.24
N GLY A 86 0.61 -18.89 -6.22
CA GLY A 86 0.90 -19.60 -4.95
C GLY A 86 1.40 -18.73 -3.79
N TYR A 87 1.29 -17.40 -3.87
CA TYR A 87 1.68 -16.51 -2.77
C TYR A 87 0.87 -16.84 -1.50
N LYS A 88 1.44 -16.51 -0.35
CA LYS A 88 0.72 -16.55 0.94
C LYS A 88 -0.20 -15.35 1.11
N SER A 89 0.27 -14.17 0.75
CA SER A 89 -0.49 -12.93 0.93
C SER A 89 0.08 -11.75 0.14
N MET A 90 -0.73 -10.71 -0.02
CA MET A 90 -0.32 -9.42 -0.57
C MET A 90 -0.61 -8.28 0.42
N LEU A 91 0.23 -7.25 0.45
CA LEU A 91 -0.05 -5.98 1.12
C LEU A 91 0.22 -4.82 0.15
N PHE A 92 -0.84 -4.06 -0.11
CA PHE A 92 -0.77 -2.91 -1.02
C PHE A 92 -0.42 -1.61 -0.30
N LYS A 93 0.32 -0.76 -1.02
CA LYS A 93 0.71 0.58 -0.59
C LYS A 93 0.36 1.57 -1.70
N SER A 94 -0.30 2.66 -1.34
CA SER A 94 -0.33 3.89 -2.13
C SER A 94 0.49 4.94 -1.38
N ASN A 95 1.06 5.88 -2.14
CA ASN A 95 1.73 7.02 -1.52
C ASN A 95 0.69 8.02 -0.97
N ASP A 96 -0.52 8.01 -1.51
CA ASP A 96 -1.48 9.09 -1.26
C ASP A 96 -2.79 8.60 -0.63
N PHE A 97 -3.14 7.34 -0.83
CA PHE A 97 -4.45 6.82 -0.44
C PHE A 97 -4.34 5.61 0.48
N SER A 98 -5.40 5.38 1.25
CA SER A 98 -5.61 4.12 1.97
C SER A 98 -5.59 2.95 0.99
N CYS A 99 -5.00 1.81 1.37
CA CYS A 99 -5.17 0.54 0.65
C CYS A 99 -5.96 -0.50 1.44
N HIS A 100 -6.05 -0.33 2.76
CA HIS A 100 -6.63 -1.31 3.66
C HIS A 100 -8.15 -1.39 3.57
N ASP A 101 -8.80 -0.30 3.16
CA ASP A 101 -10.23 -0.23 2.84
C ASP A 101 -10.56 -0.96 1.54
N ARG A 102 -9.72 -0.85 0.51
CA ARG A 102 -9.88 -1.62 -0.74
C ARG A 102 -9.55 -3.10 -0.55
N ALA A 103 -8.55 -3.42 0.27
CA ALA A 103 -8.24 -4.80 0.66
C ALA A 103 -9.46 -5.51 1.27
N TYR A 104 -10.33 -4.78 2.00
CA TYR A 104 -11.58 -5.33 2.53
C TYR A 104 -12.49 -5.85 1.41
N LEU A 105 -12.68 -5.05 0.35
CA LEU A 105 -13.51 -5.44 -0.80
C LEU A 105 -12.86 -6.58 -1.61
N ILE A 106 -11.54 -6.53 -1.79
CA ILE A 106 -10.81 -7.59 -2.53
C ILE A 106 -10.96 -8.95 -1.84
N ARG A 107 -10.93 -9.00 -0.51
CA ARG A 107 -11.14 -10.24 0.25
C ARG A 107 -12.54 -10.80 0.14
N GLN A 108 -13.55 -9.98 -0.17
CA GLN A 108 -14.91 -10.47 -0.43
C GLN A 108 -14.98 -11.22 -1.76
N GLU A 109 -14.23 -10.75 -2.76
CA GLU A 109 -14.11 -11.36 -4.08
C GLU A 109 -13.18 -12.58 -4.08
N LEU A 110 -12.03 -12.49 -3.39
CA LEU A 110 -10.99 -13.52 -3.35
C LEU A 110 -11.01 -14.29 -2.02
N GLN A 111 -12.07 -15.06 -1.80
CA GLN A 111 -12.20 -15.88 -0.59
C GLN A 111 -11.03 -16.86 -0.45
N GLY A 112 -10.45 -16.92 0.75
CA GLY A 112 -9.32 -17.81 1.05
C GLY A 112 -7.92 -17.24 0.73
N PHE A 113 -7.82 -16.05 0.13
CA PHE A 113 -6.54 -15.39 -0.10
C PHE A 113 -6.37 -14.15 0.79
N GLU A 114 -5.24 -14.06 1.50
CA GLU A 114 -4.99 -12.98 2.44
C GLU A 114 -4.46 -11.73 1.71
N VAL A 115 -5.29 -10.70 1.67
CA VAL A 115 -4.92 -9.37 1.14
C VAL A 115 -5.01 -8.33 2.25
N PHE A 116 -3.96 -7.51 2.38
CA PHE A 116 -3.85 -6.44 3.34
C PHE A 116 -3.57 -5.11 2.65
N GLY A 117 -3.69 -4.02 3.40
CA GLY A 117 -3.27 -2.72 2.94
C GLY A 117 -2.47 -1.97 3.99
N SER A 118 -2.08 -0.77 3.62
CA SER A 118 -1.31 0.15 4.46
C SER A 118 -1.80 1.59 4.33
N LEU A 119 -1.16 2.48 5.08
CA LEU A 119 -1.32 3.92 4.97
C LEU A 119 0.05 4.60 5.02
N CYS A 120 0.30 5.55 4.13
CA CYS A 120 1.55 6.31 4.08
C CYS A 120 1.32 7.73 4.58
N MET A 121 2.12 8.21 5.54
CA MET A 121 1.93 9.52 6.21
C MET A 121 2.44 10.71 5.36
N ASN A 122 2.09 10.73 4.08
CA ASN A 122 2.39 11.82 3.15
C ASN A 122 1.44 13.02 3.35
N ARG A 123 1.72 14.10 2.62
CA ARG A 123 1.11 15.42 2.82
C ARG A 123 -0.41 15.43 2.65
N VAL A 124 -0.95 14.51 1.85
CA VAL A 124 -2.40 14.31 1.69
C VAL A 124 -3.13 14.04 3.00
N HIS A 125 -2.43 13.56 4.03
CA HIS A 125 -2.99 13.36 5.38
C HIS A 125 -2.65 14.49 6.36
N GLY A 126 -1.85 15.48 5.96
CA GLY A 126 -1.48 16.65 6.75
C GLY A 126 -0.05 17.10 6.50
N ASP A 127 0.26 18.36 6.82
CA ASP A 127 1.63 18.90 6.73
C ASP A 127 2.57 18.37 7.84
N LYS A 128 2.03 17.54 8.76
CA LYS A 128 2.75 16.78 9.78
C LYS A 128 2.22 15.35 9.79
N VAL A 129 2.96 14.43 10.42
CA VAL A 129 2.48 13.06 10.63
C VAL A 129 1.15 13.08 11.38
N ASN A 130 0.10 12.54 10.76
CA ASN A 130 -1.26 12.60 11.27
C ASN A 130 -1.56 11.36 12.12
N VAL A 131 -1.49 11.52 13.45
CA VAL A 131 -1.77 10.46 14.42
C VAL A 131 -3.21 9.93 14.28
N PHE A 132 -4.19 10.82 14.11
CA PHE A 132 -5.60 10.42 14.00
C PHE A 132 -5.85 9.58 12.74
N ALA A 133 -5.16 9.86 11.63
CA ALA A 133 -5.21 9.02 10.44
C ALA A 133 -4.69 7.60 10.72
N ALA A 134 -3.61 7.46 11.51
CA ALA A 134 -3.10 6.16 11.93
C ALA A 134 -4.12 5.41 12.81
N GLU A 135 -4.71 6.10 13.79
CA GLU A 135 -5.74 5.53 14.66
C GLU A 135 -6.91 4.98 13.84
N LYS A 136 -7.42 5.75 12.87
CA LYS A 136 -8.52 5.31 12.02
C LYS A 136 -8.13 4.18 11.08
N ALA A 137 -6.92 4.19 10.54
CA ALA A 137 -6.45 3.12 9.66
C ALA A 137 -6.43 1.76 10.37
N VAL A 138 -5.94 1.71 11.62
CA VAL A 138 -5.86 0.43 12.36
C VAL A 138 -7.21 -0.07 12.86
N THR A 139 -8.19 0.82 13.06
CA THR A 139 -9.56 0.47 13.48
C THR A 139 -10.56 0.32 12.32
N THR A 140 -10.10 0.46 11.08
CA THR A 140 -10.99 0.31 9.91
C THR A 140 -11.54 -1.12 9.84
N THR A 141 -12.81 -1.26 9.45
CA THR A 141 -13.51 -2.56 9.37
C THR A 141 -12.65 -3.64 8.73
N GLY A 142 -12.62 -4.82 9.37
CA GLY A 142 -11.77 -5.95 8.96
C GLY A 142 -10.34 -5.88 9.50
N ASN A 143 -9.94 -4.75 10.11
CA ASN A 143 -8.60 -4.52 10.64
C ASN A 143 -7.53 -4.86 9.60
N LEU A 144 -7.64 -4.39 8.36
CA LEU A 144 -6.74 -4.83 7.27
C LEU A 144 -5.53 -3.91 7.05
N CYS A 145 -5.41 -2.82 7.81
CA CYS A 145 -4.18 -2.03 7.84
C CYS A 145 -3.11 -2.83 8.60
N ARG A 146 -2.02 -3.16 7.91
CA ARG A 146 -0.90 -3.96 8.45
C ARG A 146 0.44 -3.26 8.39
N CYS A 147 0.49 -2.05 7.85
CA CYS A 147 1.69 -1.21 7.85
C CYS A 147 1.31 0.27 7.87
N ILE A 148 1.98 1.04 8.72
CA ILE A 148 2.04 2.50 8.62
C ILE A 148 3.42 2.89 8.13
N TRP A 149 3.48 3.57 6.99
CA TRP A 149 4.70 4.13 6.44
C TRP A 149 4.83 5.58 6.89
N MET A 150 6.00 5.93 7.41
CA MET A 150 6.41 7.32 7.52
C MET A 150 6.48 7.99 6.14
N PRO A 151 6.58 9.32 6.06
CA PRO A 151 6.57 10.04 4.79
C PRO A 151 7.52 9.42 3.77
N THR A 152 7.06 9.36 2.52
CA THR A 152 7.81 8.81 1.39
C THR A 152 8.16 9.94 0.44
N GLN A 153 7.33 10.19 -0.56
CA GLN A 153 7.59 11.21 -1.56
C GLN A 153 7.55 12.63 -1.00
N ASP A 154 6.87 12.83 0.13
CA ASP A 154 6.84 14.09 0.86
C ASP A 154 7.80 14.13 2.05
N ALA A 155 8.72 13.17 2.19
CA ALA A 155 9.72 13.21 3.25
C ALA A 155 10.70 14.38 3.06
N VAL A 156 11.09 15.02 4.15
CA VAL A 156 12.08 16.12 4.12
C VAL A 156 13.39 15.67 3.47
N TYR A 157 13.92 14.49 3.83
CA TYR A 157 15.14 13.96 3.22
C TYR A 157 15.02 13.75 1.71
N GLN A 158 13.89 13.18 1.25
CA GLN A 158 13.60 13.04 -0.17
C GLN A 158 13.62 14.40 -0.89
N ASN A 159 12.92 15.40 -0.35
CA ASN A 159 12.84 16.72 -0.98
C ASN A 159 14.17 17.46 -1.00
N ILE A 160 14.99 17.33 0.04
CA ILE A 160 16.35 17.87 0.04
C ILE A 160 17.16 17.23 -1.10
N ARG A 161 17.09 15.91 -1.24
CA ARG A 161 17.92 15.17 -2.19
C ARG A 161 17.52 15.34 -3.65
N TYR A 162 16.22 15.43 -3.95
CA TYR A 162 15.73 15.55 -5.33
C TYR A 162 15.43 16.99 -5.76
N HIS A 163 15.18 17.90 -4.81
CA HIS A 163 14.74 19.27 -5.11
C HIS A 163 15.57 20.35 -4.43
N GLY A 164 16.52 20.00 -3.56
CA GLY A 164 17.34 20.98 -2.83
C GLY A 164 16.56 21.79 -1.80
N LYS A 165 15.37 21.34 -1.39
CA LYS A 165 14.46 22.08 -0.51
C LYS A 165 14.17 21.30 0.77
N LYS A 166 14.27 21.97 1.93
CA LYS A 166 13.86 21.43 3.24
C LYS A 166 12.34 21.56 3.45
N GLU A 167 11.57 21.20 2.42
CA GLU A 167 10.10 21.14 2.47
C GLU A 167 9.66 19.68 2.67
N GLY A 168 8.46 19.45 3.19
CA GLY A 168 7.91 18.11 3.39
C GLY A 168 7.48 17.82 4.83
N VAL A 169 7.08 16.59 5.07
CA VAL A 169 6.63 16.11 6.37
C VAL A 169 7.85 15.57 7.14
N PRO A 170 8.26 16.22 8.25
CA PRO A 170 9.41 15.78 9.04
C PRO A 170 9.06 14.59 9.94
N VAL A 171 10.09 13.82 10.31
CA VAL A 171 9.99 12.72 11.31
C VAL A 171 10.86 12.94 12.54
N VAL A 172 11.84 13.85 12.45
CA VAL A 172 12.70 14.30 13.55
C VAL A 172 12.68 15.82 13.65
N ASP A 173 13.02 16.34 14.84
CA ASP A 173 13.27 17.77 15.06
C ASP A 173 14.67 18.19 14.54
N ASP A 174 14.98 19.48 14.65
CA ASP A 174 16.28 20.03 14.23
C ASP A 174 17.47 19.49 15.04
N ASN A 175 17.24 18.82 16.18
CA ASN A 175 18.26 18.15 16.99
C ASN A 175 18.35 16.64 16.69
N GLY A 176 17.60 16.14 15.70
CA GLY A 176 17.55 14.73 15.35
C GLY A 176 16.74 13.86 16.32
N ARG A 177 15.86 14.43 17.14
CA ARG A 177 14.97 13.68 18.04
C ARG A 177 13.67 13.35 17.33
N VAL A 178 13.19 12.11 17.49
CA VAL A 178 11.91 11.67 16.89
C VAL A 178 10.77 12.54 17.41
N LEU A 179 9.94 13.05 16.49
CA LEU A 179 8.81 13.92 16.82
C LEU A 179 7.71 13.17 17.60
N SER A 180 6.99 13.90 18.46
CA SER A 180 5.95 13.33 19.32
C SER A 180 4.86 12.59 18.57
N GLU A 181 4.42 13.12 17.42
CA GLU A 181 3.43 12.52 16.55
C GLU A 181 3.92 11.21 15.93
N VAL A 182 5.21 11.11 15.62
CA VAL A 182 5.81 9.86 15.13
C VAL A 182 5.87 8.82 16.24
N VAL A 183 6.22 9.22 17.47
CA VAL A 183 6.18 8.33 18.64
C VAL A 183 4.76 7.82 18.89
N ARG A 184 3.74 8.68 18.82
CA ARG A 184 2.32 8.25 18.93
C ARG A 184 1.94 7.24 17.85
N VAL A 185 2.41 7.40 16.62
CA VAL A 185 2.18 6.39 15.57
C VAL A 185 2.91 5.09 15.86
N MET A 186 4.12 5.13 16.42
CA MET A 186 4.82 3.92 16.88
C MET A 186 4.04 3.18 17.97
N GLU A 187 3.47 3.89 18.94
CA GLU A 187 2.62 3.31 19.99
C GLU A 187 1.39 2.61 19.39
N ILE A 188 0.70 3.27 18.45
CA ILE A 188 -0.43 2.66 17.72
C ILE A 188 0.01 1.39 16.99
N CYS A 189 1.17 1.41 16.32
CA CYS A 189 1.69 0.23 15.63
C CYS A 189 2.05 -0.91 16.59
N ALA A 190 2.60 -0.58 17.77
CA ALA A 190 2.94 -1.54 18.81
C ALA A 190 1.69 -2.20 19.40
N GLU A 191 0.68 -1.40 19.76
CA GLU A 191 -0.62 -1.85 20.29
C GLU A 191 -1.37 -2.74 19.29
N ALA A 192 -1.45 -2.30 18.02
CA ALA A 192 -2.11 -3.06 16.96
C ALA A 192 -1.27 -4.23 16.41
N ASN A 193 -0.01 -4.37 16.85
CA ASN A 193 0.95 -5.38 16.37
C ASN A 193 1.13 -5.39 14.84
N ILE A 194 1.23 -4.20 14.25
CA ILE A 194 1.43 -3.99 12.80
C ILE A 194 2.82 -3.43 12.51
N ILE A 195 3.15 -3.32 11.23
CA ILE A 195 4.44 -2.81 10.78
C ILE A 195 4.50 -1.28 10.93
N PHE A 196 5.59 -0.79 11.49
CA PHE A 196 6.03 0.61 11.35
C PHE A 196 7.19 0.64 10.34
N ALA A 197 7.03 1.39 9.26
CA ALA A 197 8.07 1.52 8.23
C ALA A 197 8.66 2.93 8.19
N THR A 198 9.98 3.03 8.06
CA THR A 198 10.72 4.31 8.13
C THR A 198 10.43 5.26 6.97
N GLY A 199 9.80 4.79 5.90
CA GLY A 199 9.53 5.60 4.72
C GLY A 199 10.85 6.08 4.10
N HIS A 200 10.82 7.25 3.47
CA HIS A 200 11.98 7.79 2.75
C HIS A 200 12.86 8.68 3.65
N SER A 201 13.01 8.27 4.91
CA SER A 201 13.95 8.87 5.87
C SER A 201 15.39 8.66 5.42
N SER A 202 16.31 9.55 5.79
CA SER A 202 17.75 9.33 5.64
C SER A 202 18.22 8.05 6.36
N PRO A 203 19.41 7.51 6.02
CA PRO A 203 20.01 6.42 6.79
C PRO A 203 20.10 6.73 8.29
N GLU A 204 20.50 7.94 8.67
CA GLU A 204 20.64 8.38 10.06
C GLU A 204 19.29 8.52 10.77
N GLU A 205 18.30 9.12 10.11
CA GLU A 205 16.92 9.18 10.62
C GLU A 205 16.35 7.77 10.78
N SER A 206 16.58 6.86 9.82
CA SER A 206 16.11 5.47 9.88
C SER A 206 16.66 4.72 11.09
N ILE A 207 17.96 4.89 11.40
CA ILE A 207 18.56 4.31 12.62
C ILE A 207 17.93 4.92 13.88
N THR A 208 17.67 6.23 13.87
CA THR A 208 17.06 6.94 14.99
C THR A 208 15.62 6.49 15.24
N LEU A 209 14.85 6.32 14.16
CA LEU A 209 13.49 5.78 14.21
C LEU A 209 13.48 4.33 14.67
N ALA A 210 14.37 3.47 14.17
CA ALA A 210 14.49 2.08 14.61
C ALA A 210 14.78 1.98 16.11
N ARG A 211 15.67 2.84 16.63
CA ARG A 211 15.97 2.91 18.07
C ARG A 211 14.73 3.30 18.87
N LYS A 212 14.04 4.37 18.47
CA LYS A 212 12.83 4.82 19.16
C LYS A 212 11.70 3.80 19.08
N ALA A 213 11.52 3.15 17.93
CA ALA A 213 10.53 2.10 17.73
C ALA A 213 10.75 0.93 18.70
N ARG A 214 12.01 0.51 18.89
CA ARG A 214 12.38 -0.51 19.89
C ARG A 214 12.06 -0.06 21.31
N GLU A 215 12.39 1.19 21.67
CA GLU A 215 12.10 1.76 23.00
C GLU A 215 10.60 1.80 23.31
N VAL A 216 9.78 2.13 22.31
CA VAL A 216 8.31 2.17 22.40
C VAL A 216 7.68 0.77 22.43
N GLY A 217 8.40 -0.26 21.99
CA GLY A 217 7.92 -1.65 21.96
C GLY A 217 7.32 -2.10 20.63
N VAL A 218 7.62 -1.40 19.53
CA VAL A 218 7.26 -1.85 18.18
C VAL A 218 8.01 -3.14 17.84
N ARG A 219 7.25 -4.22 17.61
CA ARG A 219 7.83 -5.54 17.28
C ARG A 219 8.20 -5.71 15.80
N LYS A 220 7.62 -4.90 14.92
CA LYS A 220 7.73 -5.00 13.47
C LYS A 220 8.17 -3.67 12.89
N CYS A 221 9.44 -3.33 13.03
CA CYS A 221 10.03 -2.15 12.40
C CYS A 221 10.68 -2.54 11.08
N VAL A 222 10.36 -1.85 9.98
CA VAL A 222 10.97 -2.06 8.66
C VAL A 222 11.73 -0.80 8.24
N VAL A 223 13.00 -0.94 7.89
CA VAL A 223 13.79 0.12 7.26
C VAL A 223 13.62 0.03 5.75
N THR A 224 12.95 1.03 5.18
CA THR A 224 12.54 1.08 3.77
C THR A 224 13.74 1.35 2.86
N HIS A 225 13.83 0.63 1.72
CA HIS A 225 14.78 0.89 0.63
C HIS A 225 16.27 0.92 0.99
N ALA A 226 16.72 0.12 1.96
CA ALA A 226 18.07 0.20 2.53
C ALA A 226 19.24 -0.02 1.56
N ASN A 227 18.97 -0.51 0.34
CA ASN A 227 19.95 -0.73 -0.73
C ASN A 227 19.84 0.27 -1.89
N SER A 228 18.93 1.24 -1.85
CA SER A 228 18.49 1.97 -3.04
C SER A 228 18.83 3.46 -3.01
N GLY A 229 19.41 3.96 -4.12
CA GLY A 229 19.56 5.39 -4.40
C GLY A 229 20.09 6.20 -3.22
N ILE A 230 19.34 7.24 -2.84
CA ILE A 230 19.68 8.17 -1.75
C ILE A 230 19.48 7.58 -0.34
N TRP A 231 18.80 6.44 -0.22
CA TRP A 231 18.52 5.75 1.06
C TRP A 231 19.50 4.62 1.35
N LYS A 232 20.41 4.34 0.41
CA LYS A 232 21.40 3.28 0.53
C LYS A 232 22.20 3.44 1.82
N MET A 233 22.13 2.40 2.66
CA MET A 233 22.84 2.32 3.93
C MET A 233 24.18 1.59 3.74
N THR A 234 25.16 1.92 4.57
CA THR A 234 26.38 1.12 4.70
C THR A 234 26.11 -0.19 5.43
N HIS A 235 27.01 -1.16 5.30
CA HIS A 235 26.91 -2.43 6.04
C HIS A 235 26.83 -2.21 7.56
N ASP A 236 27.60 -1.27 8.10
CA ASP A 236 27.58 -0.96 9.53
C ASP A 236 26.27 -0.31 9.96
N GLN A 237 25.70 0.55 9.12
CA GLN A 237 24.38 1.13 9.36
C GLN A 237 23.28 0.05 9.37
N ILE A 238 23.34 -0.90 8.42
CA ILE A 238 22.42 -2.04 8.35
C ILE A 238 22.52 -2.90 9.61
N LYS A 239 23.75 -3.26 10.03
CA LYS A 239 23.97 -4.00 11.28
C LYS A 239 23.34 -3.30 12.48
N ARG A 240 23.55 -1.99 12.62
CA ARG A 240 22.94 -1.21 13.71
C ARG A 240 21.41 -1.29 13.70
N CYS A 241 20.77 -1.23 12.53
CA CYS A 241 19.31 -1.39 12.45
C CYS A 241 18.86 -2.80 12.85
N ILE A 242 19.59 -3.84 12.43
CA ILE A 242 19.31 -5.23 12.81
C ILE A 242 19.49 -5.46 14.32
N ASP A 243 20.55 -4.90 14.92
CA ASP A 243 20.79 -4.96 16.37
C ASP A 243 19.67 -4.27 17.17
N LEU A 244 18.99 -3.30 16.56
CA LEU A 244 17.79 -2.65 17.11
C LEU A 244 16.50 -3.45 16.86
N GLY A 245 16.57 -4.62 16.22
CA GLY A 245 15.43 -5.49 15.92
C GLY A 245 14.63 -5.08 14.68
N ALA A 246 15.18 -4.21 13.82
CA ALA A 246 14.52 -3.83 12.57
C ALA A 246 14.79 -4.82 11.44
N TRP A 247 13.81 -4.97 10.56
CA TRP A 247 13.91 -5.70 9.31
C TRP A 247 14.37 -4.76 8.19
N MET A 248 15.20 -5.27 7.29
CA MET A 248 15.71 -4.49 6.16
C MET A 248 14.88 -4.77 4.91
N GLU A 249 14.31 -3.72 4.32
CA GLU A 249 13.66 -3.83 3.02
C GLU A 249 14.69 -3.59 1.92
N TYR A 250 14.89 -4.61 1.07
CA TYR A 250 15.65 -4.47 -0.15
C TYR A 250 14.74 -4.29 -1.35
N SER A 251 14.91 -3.16 -2.03
CA SER A 251 14.20 -2.82 -3.25
C SER A 251 14.81 -3.58 -4.43
N TYR A 252 14.04 -4.50 -4.99
CA TYR A 252 14.44 -5.29 -6.16
C TYR A 252 14.42 -4.45 -7.45
N ILE A 253 13.40 -3.60 -7.64
CA ILE A 253 13.21 -2.81 -8.87
C ILE A 253 14.39 -1.90 -9.20
N THR A 254 15.00 -1.28 -8.18
CA THR A 254 16.12 -0.34 -8.38
C THR A 254 17.44 -1.04 -8.67
N ASN A 255 17.57 -2.33 -8.34
CA ASN A 255 18.76 -3.13 -8.67
C ASN A 255 18.66 -3.80 -10.05
N LEU A 256 17.45 -3.92 -10.59
CA LEU A 256 17.25 -4.34 -11.97
C LEU A 256 17.28 -3.16 -12.95
N TRP A 257 17.45 -1.91 -12.50
CA TRP A 257 17.61 -0.75 -13.37
C TRP A 257 18.97 -0.79 -14.10
N GLY A 258 18.95 -1.08 -15.40
CA GLY A 258 20.14 -1.13 -16.26
C GLY A 258 19.82 -1.69 -17.66
N PRO A 259 20.80 -1.70 -18.58
CA PRO A 259 20.62 -2.24 -19.93
C PRO A 259 20.08 -3.69 -19.91
N GLY A 260 19.05 -3.97 -20.72
CA GLY A 260 18.49 -5.33 -20.88
C GLY A 260 17.30 -5.68 -19.97
N ASN A 261 16.85 -4.76 -19.10
CA ASN A 261 15.79 -5.04 -18.11
C ASN A 261 14.33 -4.79 -18.58
N GLY A 262 14.13 -4.47 -19.86
CA GLY A 262 12.80 -4.19 -20.43
C GLY A 262 12.13 -2.87 -19.99
N THR A 263 12.76 -2.06 -19.13
CA THR A 263 12.21 -0.77 -18.71
C THR A 263 12.41 0.28 -19.80
N ALA A 264 11.33 0.97 -20.19
CA ALA A 264 11.30 1.89 -21.33
C ALA A 264 12.32 3.05 -21.26
N ARG A 265 12.80 3.38 -20.05
CA ARG A 265 13.80 4.43 -19.81
C ARG A 265 15.25 4.03 -20.16
N PHE A 266 15.47 2.75 -20.48
CA PHE A 266 16.75 2.18 -20.89
C PHE A 266 16.58 1.30 -22.14
N ARG A 267 15.74 1.70 -23.10
CA ARG A 267 15.87 1.16 -24.46
C ARG A 267 17.28 1.51 -24.93
N ALA A 268 18.05 0.48 -25.24
CA ALA A 268 19.45 0.59 -25.61
C ALA A 268 19.55 1.27 -26.98
N ASP A 269 19.46 2.60 -27.00
CA ASP A 269 19.73 3.47 -28.14
C ASP A 269 20.16 4.87 -27.63
N GLU A 270 21.21 4.93 -26.82
CA GLU A 270 22.16 6.06 -26.70
C GLU A 270 23.56 5.52 -26.32
#